data_AF-A0AAV4IBQ5-F1
#
_entry.id   AF-A0AAV4IBQ5-F1
#
_cell.length_a   1.000
_cell.length_b   1.000
_cell.length_c   1.000
_cell.angle_alpha   90.00
_cell.angle_beta   90.00
_cell.angle_gamma   90.00
#
_symmetry.space_group_name_H-M   'P 1'
#
loop_
_entity.id
_entity.type
_entity.pdbx_description
1 polymer ?
#
loop_
_entity_poly.entity_id
_entity_poly.type
_entity_poly.pdbx_seq_one_letter_code
_entity_poly.pdbx_strand_id
1 'polypeptide(L)'
;METELGRKADENNNAHNGHSMFKAVKELNKKQQENLKVEDTNGKLAINPNDTLNIIASFFKEKFQSETATEIEEFTGSSRKLHQPITKEEVKKSFYNLNNNRAPAEDAIHAELLKYGTQELNEQIAKILNQTFERHEKKPVSISLY
;
A
#
# COMPACT_ATOMS: atom_id res chain seq x y z
N MET A 1 -12.12 -34.51 -25.77
CA MET A 1 -12.77 -33.76 -24.67
C MET A 1 -12.32 -32.31 -24.79
N GLU A 2 -13.09 -31.49 -25.51
CA GLU A 2 -12.89 -30.04 -25.51
C GLU A 2 -13.19 -29.51 -24.11
N THR A 3 -12.26 -28.75 -23.54
CA THR A 3 -12.44 -28.10 -22.24
C THR A 3 -13.46 -26.97 -22.38
N GLU A 4 -14.34 -26.79 -21.39
CA GLU A 4 -15.37 -25.72 -21.32
C GLU A 4 -14.85 -24.32 -21.67
N LEU A 5 -13.55 -24.07 -21.45
CA LEU A 5 -12.84 -22.85 -21.80
C LEU A 5 -12.66 -22.63 -23.30
N GLY A 6 -12.45 -23.70 -24.09
CA GLY A 6 -12.37 -23.61 -25.55
C GLY A 6 -13.70 -23.16 -26.16
N ARG A 7 -14.82 -23.71 -25.65
CA ARG A 7 -16.16 -23.33 -26.09
C ARG A 7 -16.50 -21.86 -25.84
N LYS A 8 -16.06 -21.31 -24.70
CA LYS A 8 -16.22 -19.88 -24.35
C LYS A 8 -15.35 -18.93 -25.19
N ALA A 9 -14.25 -19.42 -25.74
CA ALA A 9 -13.41 -18.64 -26.66
C ALA A 9 -14.07 -18.52 -28.04
N ASP A 10 -14.67 -19.60 -28.53
CA ASP A 10 -15.36 -19.62 -29.83
C ASP A 10 -16.66 -18.81 -29.82
N GLU A 11 -17.43 -18.82 -28.72
CA GLU A 11 -18.63 -18.00 -28.57
C GLU A 11 -18.31 -16.48 -28.55
N ASN A 12 -17.13 -16.08 -28.08
CA ASN A 12 -16.69 -14.68 -28.03
C ASN A 12 -16.09 -14.15 -29.35
N ASN A 13 -15.70 -15.03 -30.27
CA ASN A 13 -15.13 -14.65 -31.58
C ASN A 13 -16.16 -13.91 -32.46
N ASN A 14 -17.45 -14.10 -32.19
CA ASN A 14 -18.54 -13.49 -32.94
C ASN A 14 -18.91 -12.06 -32.46
N ALA A 15 -18.37 -11.63 -31.32
CA ALA A 15 -18.51 -10.27 -30.81
C ALA A 15 -17.18 -9.54 -30.97
N HIS A 16 -17.18 -8.44 -31.72
CA HIS A 16 -16.01 -7.68 -32.15
C HIS A 16 -15.30 -6.92 -31.00
N ASN A 17 -14.89 -7.62 -29.94
CA ASN A 17 -14.27 -7.08 -28.74
C ASN A 17 -12.86 -7.64 -28.56
N GLY A 18 -11.89 -7.04 -29.25
CA GLY A 18 -10.46 -7.41 -29.16
C GLY A 18 -9.92 -7.42 -27.72
N HIS A 19 -10.52 -6.64 -26.81
CA HIS A 19 -10.20 -6.67 -25.38
C HIS A 19 -10.57 -7.99 -24.69
N SER A 20 -11.69 -8.60 -25.08
CA SER A 20 -12.15 -9.89 -24.56
C SER A 20 -11.22 -11.02 -24.99
N MET A 21 -10.85 -11.02 -26.27
CA MET A 21 -9.89 -11.98 -26.83
C MET A 21 -8.51 -11.83 -26.22
N PHE A 22 -8.01 -10.59 -26.06
CA PHE A 22 -6.73 -10.36 -25.39
C PHE A 22 -6.74 -10.86 -23.94
N LYS A 23 -7.83 -10.66 -23.19
CA LYS A 23 -7.97 -11.20 -21.83
C LYS A 23 -7.98 -12.73 -21.81
N ALA A 24 -8.71 -13.36 -22.73
CA ALA A 24 -8.77 -14.82 -22.84
C ALA A 24 -7.38 -15.41 -23.15
N VAL A 25 -6.69 -14.87 -24.17
CA VAL A 25 -5.33 -15.29 -24.54
C VAL A 25 -4.33 -15.02 -23.43
N LYS A 26 -4.45 -13.90 -22.70
CA LYS A 26 -3.58 -13.58 -21.56
C LYS A 26 -3.76 -14.54 -20.40
N GLU A 27 -4.99 -14.94 -20.07
CA GLU A 27 -5.26 -15.94 -19.03
C GLU A 27 -4.78 -17.33 -19.46
N LEU A 28 -4.96 -17.72 -20.73
CA LEU A 28 -4.45 -18.98 -21.27
C LEU A 28 -2.91 -19.06 -21.26
N ASN A 29 -2.24 -17.93 -21.53
CA ASN A 29 -0.77 -17.84 -21.51
C ASN A 29 -0.19 -17.46 -20.14
N LYS A 30 -1.04 -17.35 -19.11
CA LYS A 30 -0.58 -17.02 -17.76
C LYS A 30 0.19 -18.22 -17.23
N LYS A 31 1.53 -18.13 -17.22
CA LYS A 31 2.37 -19.12 -16.54
C LYS A 31 1.86 -19.26 -15.11
N GLN A 32 1.48 -20.47 -14.73
CA GLN A 32 1.12 -20.80 -13.36
C GLN A 32 2.32 -20.40 -12.49
N GLN A 33 2.17 -19.36 -11.69
CA GLN A 33 3.20 -19.02 -10.72
C GLN A 33 3.29 -20.20 -9.77
N GLU A 34 4.49 -20.74 -9.59
CA GLU A 34 4.71 -21.75 -8.56
C GLU A 34 4.25 -21.17 -7.22
N ASN A 35 3.43 -21.94 -6.50
CA ASN A 35 2.99 -21.52 -5.18
C ASN A 35 4.21 -21.30 -4.29
N LEU A 36 4.28 -20.13 -3.66
CA LEU A 36 5.36 -19.79 -2.74
C LEU A 36 5.37 -20.84 -1.62
N LYS A 37 6.47 -21.59 -1.50
CA LYS A 37 6.68 -22.54 -0.42
C LYS A 37 7.26 -21.77 0.77
N VAL A 38 6.57 -21.82 1.91
CA VAL A 38 7.02 -21.20 3.14
C VAL A 38 7.41 -22.31 4.10
N GLU A 39 8.63 -22.25 4.59
CA GLU A 39 9.21 -23.21 5.52
C GLU A 39 9.45 -22.53 6.87
N ASP A 40 9.29 -23.27 7.95
CA ASP A 40 9.66 -22.82 9.29
C ASP A 40 11.19 -22.88 9.50
N THR A 41 11.65 -22.44 10.67
CA THR A 41 13.07 -22.44 11.04
C THR A 41 13.70 -23.83 11.11
N ASN A 42 12.90 -24.90 11.13
CA ASN A 42 13.33 -26.29 11.13
C ASN A 42 13.23 -26.95 9.74
N GLY A 43 12.89 -26.18 8.69
CA GLY A 43 12.72 -26.68 7.32
C GLY A 43 11.40 -27.41 7.09
N LYS A 44 10.41 -27.28 7.97
CA LYS A 44 9.09 -27.88 7.80
C LYS A 44 8.21 -26.96 6.96
N LEU A 45 7.63 -27.52 5.90
CA LEU A 45 6.77 -26.78 4.98
C LEU A 45 5.39 -26.49 5.59
N ALA A 46 4.96 -25.23 5.48
CA ALA A 46 3.64 -24.78 5.92
C ALA A 46 2.55 -25.25 4.96
N ILE A 47 1.63 -26.08 5.46
CA ILE A 47 0.53 -26.67 4.67
C ILE A 47 -0.73 -25.80 4.78
N ASN A 48 -0.96 -25.17 5.93
CA ASN A 48 -2.14 -24.35 6.22
C ASN A 48 -1.82 -22.85 6.07
N PRO A 49 -2.70 -22.04 5.44
CA PRO A 49 -2.59 -20.59 5.40
C PRO A 49 -2.26 -19.91 6.74
N ASN A 50 -2.84 -20.38 7.85
CA ASN A 50 -2.57 -19.81 9.17
C ASN A 50 -1.13 -20.05 9.63
N ASP A 51 -0.56 -21.22 9.32
CA ASP A 51 0.83 -21.54 9.64
C ASP A 51 1.77 -20.66 8.82
N THR A 52 1.46 -20.46 7.54
CA THR A 52 2.20 -19.54 6.67
C THR A 52 2.21 -18.12 7.23
N LEU A 53 1.04 -17.61 7.65
CA LEU A 53 0.92 -16.28 8.25
C LEU A 53 1.74 -16.17 9.53
N ASN A 54 1.68 -17.18 10.41
CA ASN A 54 2.41 -17.17 11.67
C ASN A 54 3.93 -17.20 11.44
N ILE A 55 4.42 -18.02 10.51
CA ILE A 55 5.86 -18.08 10.18
C ILE A 55 6.34 -16.74 9.64
N ILE A 56 5.61 -16.16 8.68
CA ILE A 56 5.95 -14.85 8.11
C ILE A 56 5.92 -13.78 9.21
N ALA A 57 4.84 -13.72 10.01
CA ALA A 57 4.72 -12.75 11.09
C ALA A 57 5.87 -12.86 12.09
N SER A 58 6.25 -14.08 12.49
CA SER A 58 7.33 -14.34 13.43
C SER A 58 8.69 -13.91 12.85
N PHE A 59 8.95 -14.24 11.58
CA PHE A 59 10.17 -13.81 10.87
C PHE A 59 10.32 -12.30 10.83
N PHE A 60 9.27 -11.57 10.44
CA PHE A 60 9.30 -10.10 10.42
C PHE A 60 9.40 -9.53 11.83
N LYS A 61 8.72 -10.14 12.82
CA LYS A 61 8.80 -9.73 14.21
C LYS A 61 10.24 -9.79 14.72
N GLU A 62 10.91 -10.92 14.57
CA GLU A 62 12.32 -11.08 14.96
C GLU A 62 13.23 -10.10 14.22
N LYS A 63 13.00 -9.89 12.91
CA LYS A 63 13.88 -9.06 12.09
C LYS A 63 13.77 -7.56 12.38
N PHE A 64 12.57 -7.09 12.73
CA PHE A 64 12.27 -5.66 12.82
C PHE A 64 11.95 -5.19 14.25
N GLN A 65 11.61 -6.08 15.18
CA GLN A 65 11.54 -5.75 16.61
C GLN A 65 12.89 -6.05 17.26
N SER A 66 13.79 -5.07 17.22
CA SER A 66 15.00 -5.12 18.05
C SER A 66 14.68 -4.57 19.45
N GLU A 67 14.94 -5.36 20.49
CA GLU A 67 14.92 -4.89 21.89
C GLU A 67 16.01 -3.83 22.17
N THR A 68 17.01 -3.74 21.29
CA THR A 68 18.13 -2.78 21.37
C THR A 68 17.98 -1.62 20.39
N ALA A 69 16.80 -1.43 19.79
CA ALA A 69 16.53 -0.24 19.00
C ALA A 69 16.67 1.00 19.90
N THR A 70 17.80 1.70 19.77
CA THR A 70 17.95 3.03 20.35
C THR A 70 16.95 3.96 19.68
N GLU A 71 16.14 4.62 20.50
CA GLU A 71 15.24 5.67 20.03
C GLU A 71 16.06 6.66 19.19
N ILE A 72 15.58 6.94 17.98
CA ILE A 72 16.24 7.90 17.11
C ILE A 72 16.18 9.24 17.85
N GLU A 73 17.34 9.78 18.22
CA GLU A 73 17.40 11.07 18.90
C GLU A 73 16.64 12.11 18.08
N GLU A 74 15.77 12.85 18.76
CA GLU A 74 15.01 13.90 18.12
C GLU A 74 15.96 14.95 17.54
N PHE A 75 15.57 15.55 16.41
CA PHE A 75 16.38 16.61 15.82
C PHE A 75 16.56 17.76 16.82
N THR A 76 17.81 18.13 17.07
CA THR A 76 18.23 19.13 18.06
C THR A 76 18.49 20.53 17.47
N GLY A 77 18.23 20.75 16.18
CA GLY A 77 18.45 22.03 15.54
C GLY A 77 17.33 23.06 15.77
N SER A 78 17.60 24.31 15.42
CA SER A 78 16.61 25.39 15.50
C SER A 78 15.49 25.20 14.48
N SER A 79 14.27 25.58 14.87
CA SER A 79 13.11 25.56 13.99
C SER A 79 13.34 26.50 12.80
N ARG A 80 12.95 26.04 11.60
CA ARG A 80 13.14 26.81 10.37
C ARG A 80 12.06 26.52 9.37
N LYS A 81 11.58 27.58 8.73
CA LYS A 81 10.70 27.46 7.56
C LYS A 81 11.43 26.75 6.43
N LEU A 82 10.67 25.98 5.66
CA LEU A 82 11.16 25.50 4.36
C LEU A 82 11.39 26.72 3.45
N HIS A 83 12.50 26.70 2.69
CA HIS A 83 12.75 27.71 1.66
C HIS A 83 11.69 27.69 0.56
N GLN A 84 11.17 26.49 0.26
CA GLN A 84 10.04 26.26 -0.63
C GLN A 84 8.93 25.58 0.18
N PRO A 85 7.85 26.30 0.50
CA PRO A 85 6.72 25.73 1.23
C PRO A 85 6.04 24.62 0.42
N ILE A 86 5.60 23.58 1.12
CA ILE A 86 4.82 22.49 0.53
C ILE A 86 3.46 23.05 0.07
N THR A 87 3.12 22.78 -1.18
CA THR A 87 1.88 23.24 -1.82
C THR A 87 0.77 22.19 -1.74
N LYS A 88 -0.48 22.62 -1.87
CA LYS A 88 -1.63 21.69 -1.93
C LYS A 88 -1.57 20.78 -3.16
N GLU A 89 -0.98 21.26 -4.26
CA GLU A 89 -0.79 20.50 -5.50
C GLU A 89 0.22 19.36 -5.32
N GLU A 90 1.31 19.60 -4.56
CA GLU A 90 2.28 18.56 -4.20
C GLU A 90 1.66 17.50 -3.30
N VAL A 91 0.84 17.91 -2.32
CA VAL A 91 0.08 16.99 -1.47
C VAL A 91 -0.88 16.16 -2.31
N LYS A 92 -1.67 16.80 -3.17
CA LYS A 92 -2.62 16.12 -4.07
C LYS A 92 -1.92 15.11 -4.97
N LYS A 93 -0.78 15.48 -5.57
CA LYS A 93 0.02 14.59 -6.42
C LYS A 93 0.56 13.40 -5.61
N SER A 94 1.01 13.64 -4.38
CA SER A 94 1.47 12.57 -3.48
C SER A 94 0.36 11.60 -3.13
N PHE A 95 -0.85 12.10 -2.81
CA PHE A 95 -2.01 11.26 -2.54
C PHE A 95 -2.40 10.42 -3.76
N TYR A 96 -2.43 11.01 -4.96
CA TYR A 96 -2.73 10.29 -6.19
C TYR A 96 -1.84 9.04 -6.40
N ASN A 97 -0.57 9.13 -6.00
CA ASN A 97 0.42 8.06 -6.15
C ASN A 97 0.33 6.94 -5.08
N LEU A 98 -0.52 7.07 -4.06
CA LEU A 98 -0.72 5.99 -3.09
C LEU A 98 -1.26 4.73 -3.81
N ASN A 99 -1.12 3.54 -3.23
CA ASN A 99 -1.70 2.33 -3.80
C ASN A 99 -3.08 2.07 -3.18
N ASN A 100 -4.07 1.71 -3.99
CA ASN A 100 -5.39 1.30 -3.50
C ASN A 100 -5.32 -0.12 -2.89
N ASN A 101 -6.27 -0.42 -2.00
CA ASN A 101 -6.45 -1.70 -1.31
C ASN A 101 -5.23 -2.13 -0.49
N ARG A 102 -4.46 -1.16 0.03
CA ARG A 102 -3.44 -1.43 1.02
C ARG A 102 -4.06 -1.39 2.42
N ALA A 103 -3.55 -2.25 3.30
CA ALA A 103 -3.96 -2.23 4.70
C ALA A 103 -3.62 -0.85 5.30
N PRO A 104 -4.54 -0.25 6.06
CA PRO A 104 -4.27 1.01 6.74
C PRO A 104 -3.23 0.80 7.85
N ALA A 105 -2.64 1.91 8.31
CA ALA A 105 -1.76 1.88 9.47
C ALA A 105 -2.58 1.81 10.78
N GLU A 106 -1.93 2.08 11.91
CA GLU A 106 -2.55 2.11 13.25
C GLU A 106 -3.68 3.15 13.37
N ASP A 107 -3.68 4.17 12.51
CA ASP A 107 -4.72 5.20 12.43
C ASP A 107 -6.00 4.74 11.72
N ALA A 108 -6.01 3.53 11.13
CA ALA A 108 -7.11 2.98 10.34
C ALA A 108 -7.50 3.82 9.10
N ILE A 109 -6.67 4.78 8.68
CA ILE A 109 -6.95 5.65 7.53
C ILE A 109 -6.50 4.95 6.25
N HIS A 110 -7.46 4.65 5.38
CA HIS A 110 -7.19 4.05 4.08
C HIS A 110 -6.71 5.11 3.07
N ALA A 111 -5.82 4.71 2.16
CA ALA A 111 -5.26 5.60 1.14
C ALA A 111 -6.34 6.25 0.24
N GLU A 112 -7.44 5.54 0.01
CA GLU A 112 -8.60 5.99 -0.76
C GLU A 112 -9.23 7.26 -0.17
N LEU A 113 -9.28 7.38 1.16
CA LEU A 113 -9.83 8.56 1.84
C LEU A 113 -8.99 9.80 1.54
N LEU A 114 -7.67 9.65 1.47
CA LEU A 114 -6.75 10.74 1.13
C LEU A 114 -6.80 11.07 -0.37
N LYS A 115 -6.82 10.04 -1.22
CA LYS A 115 -6.88 10.17 -2.69
C LYS A 115 -8.11 10.89 -3.21
N TYR A 116 -9.27 10.48 -2.68
CA TYR A 116 -10.57 10.99 -3.12
C TYR A 116 -11.10 12.07 -2.18
N GLY A 117 -10.28 12.52 -1.22
CA GLY A 117 -10.59 13.61 -0.32
C GLY A 117 -10.71 14.96 -1.04
N THR A 118 -11.24 15.95 -0.31
CA THR A 118 -11.52 17.28 -0.85
C THR A 118 -10.24 18.10 -1.09
N GLN A 119 -10.36 19.19 -1.85
CA GLN A 119 -9.27 20.15 -1.99
C GLN A 119 -8.89 20.78 -0.64
N GLU A 120 -9.87 21.00 0.24
CA GLU A 120 -9.66 21.51 1.59
C GLU A 120 -8.78 20.58 2.44
N LEU A 121 -8.96 19.26 2.32
CA LEU A 121 -8.07 18.29 2.97
C LEU A 121 -6.62 18.48 2.53
N ASN A 122 -6.37 18.64 1.23
CA ASN A 122 -5.02 18.85 0.71
C ASN A 122 -4.39 20.15 1.25
N GLU A 123 -5.19 21.21 1.38
CA GLU A 123 -4.76 22.49 1.96
C GLU A 123 -4.44 22.38 3.45
N GLN A 124 -5.30 21.71 4.21
CA GLN A 124 -5.10 21.44 5.64
C GLN A 124 -3.80 20.65 5.87
N ILE A 125 -3.56 19.60 5.08
CA ILE A 125 -2.35 18.78 5.18
C ILE A 125 -1.10 19.60 4.82
N ALA A 126 -1.12 20.36 3.73
CA ALA A 126 -0.01 21.23 3.36
C ALA A 126 0.32 22.24 4.48
N LYS A 127 -0.71 22.84 5.09
CA LYS A 127 -0.55 23.76 6.22
C LYS A 127 0.07 23.08 7.44
N ILE A 128 -0.41 21.89 7.82
CA ILE A 128 0.12 21.13 8.95
C ILE A 128 1.60 20.81 8.73
N LEU A 129 1.96 20.27 7.56
CA LEU A 129 3.34 19.91 7.24
C LEU A 129 4.28 21.12 7.31
N ASN A 130 3.91 22.25 6.69
CA ASN A 130 4.73 23.47 6.75
C ASN A 130 4.87 24.00 8.18
N GLN A 131 3.81 23.93 8.99
CA GLN A 131 3.85 24.34 10.40
C GLN A 131 4.77 23.44 11.25
N THR A 132 4.81 22.13 10.97
CA THR A 132 5.71 21.20 11.65
C THR A 132 7.17 21.60 11.41
N PHE A 133 7.56 21.96 10.18
CA PHE A 133 8.91 22.45 9.91
C PHE A 133 9.19 23.82 10.54
N GLU A 134 8.25 24.76 10.43
CA GLU A 134 8.39 26.12 10.98
C GLU A 134 8.56 26.13 12.50
N ARG A 135 7.85 25.26 13.22
CA ARG A 135 7.78 25.29 14.70
C ARG A 135 8.61 24.21 15.36
N HIS A 136 8.99 23.18 14.62
CA HIS A 136 9.63 21.98 15.16
C HIS A 136 8.80 21.30 16.27
N GLU A 137 7.48 21.44 16.20
CA GLU A 137 6.52 20.84 17.13
C GLU A 137 5.93 19.57 16.51
N LYS A 138 6.01 18.44 17.24
CA LYS A 138 5.18 17.26 16.94
C LYS A 138 3.72 17.63 17.18
N LYS A 139 3.01 18.01 16.12
CA LYS A 139 1.55 18.13 16.21
C LYS A 139 0.94 16.73 16.20
N PRO A 140 0.12 16.35 17.18
CA PRO A 140 -0.69 15.15 17.04
C PRO A 140 -1.58 15.35 15.82
N VAL A 141 -1.51 14.44 14.86
CA VAL A 141 -2.41 14.41 13.71
C VAL A 141 -3.73 13.83 14.18
N SER A 142 -4.46 14.57 15.03
CA SER A 142 -5.86 14.31 15.30
C SER A 142 -6.67 15.10 14.28
N ILE A 143 -7.05 14.44 13.18
CA ILE A 143 -7.99 15.00 12.23
C ILE A 143 -9.37 14.94 12.90
N SER A 144 -9.74 16.02 13.57
CA SER A 144 -11.11 16.20 14.08
C SER A 144 -12.02 16.47 12.88
N LEU A 145 -12.64 15.42 12.36
CA LEU A 145 -13.78 15.53 11.46
C LEU A 145 -14.98 15.97 12.32
N TYR A 146 -15.36 17.24 12.21
CA TYR A 146 -16.67 17.73 12.65
C TYR A 146 -17.68 17.59 11.51
#